data_AF-A0A8S9YSA9-F1
#
_entry.id   AF-A0A8S9YSA9-F1
#
_cell.length_a   1.000
_cell.length_b   1.000
_cell.length_c   1.000
_cell.angle_alpha   90.00
_cell.angle_beta   90.00
_cell.angle_gamma   90.00
#
_symmetry.space_group_name_H-M   'P 1'
#
loop_
_entity.id
_entity.type
_entity.pdbx_description
1 polymer ?
#
loop_
_entity_poly.entity_id
_entity_poly.type
_entity_poly.pdbx_seq_one_letter_code
_entity_poly.pdbx_strand_id
1 'polypeptide(L)'
;MSGSANSLRAFRDLPALLKCLSCRPVSFGVFRFVRVAFRTKRVDFELNLDTMKPYCIVVNELAEVNEHLHPALLAFITELLASSVEGMEDLSQLEYKRMLVGLLVHLLYCGHVVPVVRTMHRLFTRNRVDVSIARHFVTEVLKIAAPPYDGSFLSALHPLVTHPDICNGLRAGRDTEFVNEFLEHYDRDVASKSSSD
;
A
#
# COMPACT_ATOMS: atom_id res chain seq x y z
N MET A 1 -25.52 14.13 15.34
CA MET A 1 -25.53 14.47 13.89
C MET A 1 -24.60 15.65 13.54
N SER A 2 -23.32 15.67 13.98
CA SER A 2 -22.38 16.79 13.71
C SER A 2 -20.98 16.33 13.26
N GLY A 3 -20.75 15.03 13.09
CA GLY A 3 -19.43 14.48 12.75
C GLY A 3 -19.12 14.55 11.26
N SER A 4 -20.07 14.16 10.41
CA SER A 4 -19.90 14.02 8.96
C SER A 4 -19.58 15.35 8.23
N ALA A 5 -20.23 16.45 8.63
CA ALA A 5 -20.02 17.76 8.01
C ALA A 5 -18.62 18.36 8.24
N ASN A 6 -17.90 17.94 9.28
CA ASN A 6 -16.57 18.47 9.59
C ASN A 6 -15.45 17.74 8.84
N SER A 7 -15.61 16.45 8.52
CA SER A 7 -14.61 15.66 7.79
C SER A 7 -14.43 16.16 6.35
N LEU A 8 -15.53 16.50 5.67
CA LEU A 8 -15.49 17.06 4.30
C LEU A 8 -15.01 18.52 4.26
N ARG A 9 -15.16 19.28 5.36
CA ARG A 9 -14.64 20.67 5.44
C ARG A 9 -13.13 20.73 5.54
N ALA A 10 -12.48 19.72 6.13
CA ALA A 10 -11.03 19.69 6.29
C ALA A 10 -10.27 19.74 4.95
N PHE A 11 -10.88 19.25 3.87
CA PHE A 11 -10.32 19.25 2.51
C PHE A 11 -11.12 20.07 1.51
N ARG A 12 -11.91 21.05 1.97
CA ARG A 12 -12.70 21.93 1.09
C ARG A 12 -11.81 22.64 0.04
N ASP A 13 -10.56 22.91 0.41
CA ASP A 13 -9.52 23.43 -0.49
C ASP A 13 -8.32 22.49 -0.55
N LEU A 14 -8.58 21.23 -0.91
CA LEU A 14 -7.56 20.22 -1.13
C LEU A 14 -6.45 20.71 -2.08
N PRO A 15 -6.73 21.37 -3.22
CA PRO A 15 -5.66 21.82 -4.12
C PRO A 15 -4.69 22.82 -3.47
N ALA A 16 -5.17 23.75 -2.65
CA ALA A 16 -4.28 24.65 -1.92
C ALA A 16 -3.45 23.90 -0.87
N LEU A 17 -4.06 22.93 -0.17
CA LEU A 17 -3.33 22.10 0.79
C LEU A 17 -2.21 21.31 0.12
N LEU A 18 -2.47 20.63 -1.01
CA LEU A 18 -1.47 19.83 -1.73
C LEU A 18 -0.26 20.69 -2.14
N LYS A 19 -0.51 21.90 -2.66
CA LYS A 19 0.58 22.85 -2.98
C LYS A 19 1.45 23.20 -1.78
N CYS A 20 0.86 23.29 -0.59
CA CYS A 20 1.62 23.58 0.63
C CYS A 20 2.43 22.39 1.14
N LEU A 21 2.14 21.15 0.70
CA LEU A 21 2.85 19.95 1.19
C LEU A 21 4.31 19.87 0.74
N SER A 22 4.71 20.62 -0.29
CA SER A 22 6.13 20.78 -0.65
C SER A 22 6.97 21.40 0.49
N CYS A 23 6.35 22.12 1.41
CA CYS A 23 7.02 22.66 2.60
C CYS A 23 7.14 21.59 3.69
N ARG A 24 8.36 21.11 3.97
CA ARG A 24 8.59 19.97 4.90
C ARG A 24 7.88 20.10 6.26
N PRO A 25 7.97 21.22 7.00
CA PRO A 25 7.23 21.37 8.26
C PRO A 25 5.72 21.18 8.11
N VAL A 26 5.15 21.65 7.00
CA VAL A 26 3.73 21.46 6.67
C VAL A 26 3.46 19.99 6.40
N SER A 27 4.28 19.31 5.59
CA SER A 27 4.10 17.86 5.33
C SER A 27 4.12 17.04 6.62
N PHE A 28 5.04 17.32 7.55
CA PHE A 28 5.08 16.64 8.86
C PHE A 28 3.83 16.93 9.70
N GLY A 29 3.40 18.19 9.75
CA GLY A 29 2.17 18.59 10.46
C GLY A 29 0.93 17.91 9.89
N VAL A 30 0.81 17.87 8.55
CA VAL A 30 -0.31 17.22 7.85
C VAL A 30 -0.26 15.71 8.02
N PHE A 31 0.92 15.07 7.93
CA PHE A 31 1.06 13.65 8.24
C PHE A 31 0.58 13.34 9.66
N ARG A 32 0.96 14.17 10.65
CA ARG A 32 0.50 14.00 12.03
C ARG A 32 -1.02 14.14 12.14
N PHE A 33 -1.61 15.12 11.46
CA PHE A 33 -3.06 15.31 11.41
C PHE A 33 -3.77 14.09 10.82
N VAL A 34 -3.33 13.62 9.64
CA VAL A 34 -3.91 12.44 8.97
C VAL A 34 -3.81 11.21 9.85
N ARG A 35 -2.65 10.97 10.47
CA ARG A 35 -2.44 9.84 11.37
C ARG A 35 -3.39 9.84 12.58
N VAL A 36 -3.72 11.02 13.11
CA VAL A 36 -4.71 11.15 14.19
C VAL A 36 -6.13 10.99 13.65
N ALA A 37 -6.43 11.54 12.47
CA ALA A 37 -7.75 11.42 11.84
C ALA A 37 -8.15 9.96 11.65
N PHE A 38 -7.29 9.13 11.02
CA PHE A 38 -7.52 7.70 10.82
C PHE A 38 -7.69 6.89 12.11
N ARG A 39 -7.14 7.35 13.24
CA ARG A 39 -7.23 6.65 14.53
C ARG A 39 -8.40 7.12 15.40
N THR A 40 -9.04 8.23 15.04
CA THR A 40 -10.11 8.80 15.85
C THR A 40 -11.44 8.17 15.43
N LYS A 41 -12.25 7.76 16.41
CA LYS A 41 -13.62 7.21 16.24
C LYS A 41 -14.61 8.08 15.45
N ARG A 42 -14.18 9.24 14.94
CA ARG A 42 -14.91 10.05 13.97
C ARG A 42 -14.82 9.51 12.56
N VAL A 43 -13.84 8.65 12.27
CA VAL A 43 -13.76 7.85 11.04
C VAL A 43 -14.64 6.60 11.13
N ASP A 44 -14.98 6.16 12.34
CA ASP A 44 -15.39 4.78 12.58
C ASP A 44 -16.83 4.39 12.23
N PHE A 45 -17.78 5.29 11.94
CA PHE A 45 -19.18 4.81 11.82
C PHE A 45 -20.08 5.48 10.77
N GLU A 46 -19.67 6.58 10.13
CA GLU A 46 -20.53 7.29 9.15
C GLU A 46 -19.85 7.56 7.79
N LEU A 47 -18.59 7.12 7.62
CA LEU A 47 -17.73 7.52 6.50
C LEU A 47 -17.59 6.35 5.52
N ASN A 48 -18.46 6.36 4.50
CA ASN A 48 -18.30 5.61 3.24
C ASN A 48 -16.84 5.77 2.73
N LEU A 49 -16.27 4.74 2.09
CA LEU A 49 -14.96 4.77 1.42
C LEU A 49 -14.70 6.06 0.64
N ASP A 50 -15.75 6.65 0.04
CA ASP A 50 -15.70 7.95 -0.66
C ASP A 50 -15.10 9.09 0.16
N THR A 51 -15.39 9.10 1.45
CA THR A 51 -14.97 10.16 2.37
C THR A 51 -13.54 9.97 2.89
N MET A 52 -12.97 8.77 2.71
CA MET A 52 -11.57 8.46 2.98
C MET A 52 -10.66 8.82 1.80
N LYS A 53 -11.21 8.94 0.58
CA LYS A 53 -10.46 9.28 -0.63
C LYS A 53 -9.61 10.56 -0.49
N PRO A 54 -10.12 11.68 0.07
CA PRO A 54 -9.31 12.89 0.23
C PRO A 54 -8.10 12.66 1.14
N TYR A 55 -8.25 11.89 2.22
CA TYR A 55 -7.12 11.56 3.09
C TYR A 55 -6.09 10.69 2.37
N CYS A 56 -6.53 9.74 1.54
CA CYS A 56 -5.65 8.90 0.74
C CYS A 56 -4.87 9.71 -0.30
N ILE A 57 -5.52 10.67 -0.96
CA ILE A 57 -4.85 11.60 -1.88
C ILE A 57 -3.75 12.37 -1.15
N VAL A 58 -4.02 12.87 0.06
CA VAL A 58 -3.02 13.56 0.88
C VAL A 58 -1.87 12.63 1.28
N VAL A 59 -2.14 11.38 1.65
CA VAL A 59 -1.10 10.39 1.96
C VAL A 59 -0.20 10.13 0.76
N ASN A 60 -0.77 10.01 -0.43
CA ASN A 60 -0.03 9.84 -1.67
C ASN A 60 0.84 11.06 -1.97
N GLU A 61 0.27 12.26 -1.93
CA GLU A 61 1.03 13.51 -2.12
C GLU A 61 2.18 13.63 -1.12
N LEU A 62 1.95 13.29 0.15
CA LEU A 62 3.00 13.27 1.18
C LEU A 62 4.15 12.32 0.82
N ALA A 63 3.85 11.17 0.20
CA ALA A 63 4.85 10.22 -0.28
C ALA A 63 5.61 10.78 -1.50
N GLU A 64 4.93 11.48 -2.41
CA GLU A 64 5.57 12.09 -3.58
C GLU A 64 6.50 13.25 -3.22
N VAL A 65 6.06 14.15 -2.33
CA VAL A 65 6.78 15.41 -2.05
C VAL A 65 7.85 15.27 -0.97
N ASN A 66 7.83 14.21 -0.15
CA ASN A 66 8.73 14.08 0.99
C ASN A 66 9.13 12.63 1.33
N GLU A 67 10.25 12.20 0.77
CA GLU A 67 10.86 10.88 1.01
C GLU A 67 11.17 10.57 2.49
N HIS A 68 11.40 11.60 3.32
CA HIS A 68 11.71 11.40 4.74
C HIS A 68 10.50 10.87 5.53
N LEU A 69 9.30 11.02 4.96
CA LEU A 69 8.08 10.46 5.54
C LEU A 69 7.87 8.99 5.19
N HIS A 70 8.56 8.44 4.17
CA HIS A 70 8.29 7.07 3.69
C HIS A 70 8.32 6.01 4.80
N PRO A 71 9.31 5.95 5.70
CA PRO A 71 9.31 4.96 6.77
C PRO A 71 8.13 5.12 7.74
N ALA A 72 7.75 6.37 8.02
CA ALA A 72 6.64 6.69 8.92
C ALA A 72 5.28 6.39 8.26
N LEU A 73 5.14 6.66 6.96
CA LEU A 73 3.97 6.29 6.16
C LEU A 73 3.81 4.78 6.08
N LEU A 74 4.89 4.05 5.80
CA LEU A 74 4.88 2.58 5.78
C LEU A 74 4.43 2.01 7.14
N ALA A 75 5.00 2.49 8.24
CA ALA A 75 4.62 2.05 9.58
C ALA A 75 3.14 2.34 9.88
N PHE A 76 2.68 3.54 9.52
CA PHE A 76 1.28 3.95 9.70
C PHE A 76 0.31 3.09 8.89
N ILE A 77 0.53 2.91 7.59
CA ILE A 77 -0.35 2.11 6.73
C ILE A 77 -0.36 0.65 7.16
N THR A 78 0.80 0.11 7.56
CA THR A 78 0.93 -1.26 8.05
C THR A 78 0.16 -1.50 9.34
N GLU A 79 0.20 -0.54 10.28
CA GLU A 79 -0.58 -0.61 11.52
C GLU A 79 -2.08 -0.66 11.24
N LEU A 80 -2.57 0.18 10.31
CA LEU A 80 -3.97 0.16 9.90
C LEU A 80 -4.33 -1.16 9.22
N LEU A 81 -3.47 -1.68 8.34
CA LEU A 81 -3.73 -2.91 7.59
C LEU A 81 -3.82 -4.15 8.51
N ALA A 82 -3.01 -4.17 9.58
CA ALA A 82 -3.00 -5.24 10.58
C ALA A 82 -4.13 -5.13 11.62
N SER A 83 -4.88 -4.02 11.62
CA SER A 83 -6.00 -3.78 12.53
C SER A 83 -7.34 -4.15 11.87
N SER A 84 -8.33 -4.50 12.69
CA SER A 84 -9.73 -4.54 12.29
C SER A 84 -10.45 -3.29 12.84
N VAL A 85 -11.42 -2.79 12.09
CA VAL A 85 -12.25 -1.66 12.51
C VAL A 85 -13.51 -2.24 13.16
N GLU A 86 -13.67 -1.99 14.46
CA GLU A 86 -14.83 -2.49 15.21
C GLU A 86 -16.13 -1.93 14.62
N GLY A 87 -17.10 -2.82 14.32
CA GLY A 87 -18.42 -2.45 13.81
C GLY A 87 -18.50 -2.15 12.31
N MET A 88 -17.42 -2.32 11.56
CA MET A 88 -17.44 -2.32 10.09
C MET A 88 -17.81 -3.70 9.55
N GLU A 89 -18.70 -3.77 8.55
CA GLU A 89 -19.05 -5.02 7.87
C GLU A 89 -17.85 -5.65 7.15
N ASP A 90 -17.78 -6.97 7.08
CA ASP A 90 -16.66 -7.73 6.50
C ASP A 90 -16.31 -7.28 5.06
N LEU A 91 -17.32 -7.03 4.22
CA LEU A 91 -17.09 -6.56 2.85
C LEU A 91 -16.46 -5.16 2.83
N SER A 92 -16.96 -4.25 3.68
CA SER A 92 -16.39 -2.90 3.83
C SER A 92 -14.97 -2.94 4.39
N GLN A 93 -14.69 -3.85 5.33
CA GLN A 93 -13.34 -4.06 5.86
C GLN A 93 -12.38 -4.54 4.76
N LEU A 94 -12.84 -5.44 3.89
CA LEU A 94 -12.04 -5.92 2.75
C LEU A 94 -11.71 -4.78 1.78
N GLU A 95 -12.71 -3.96 1.41
CA GLU A 95 -12.52 -2.81 0.54
C GLU A 95 -11.61 -1.74 1.15
N TYR A 96 -11.75 -1.49 2.45
CA TYR A 96 -10.85 -0.60 3.19
C TYR A 96 -9.40 -1.13 3.18
N LYS A 97 -9.19 -2.43 3.44
CA LYS A 97 -7.84 -3.02 3.35
C LYS A 97 -7.26 -2.95 1.94
N ARG A 98 -8.08 -3.08 0.89
CA ARG A 98 -7.63 -2.87 -0.51
C ARG A 98 -7.22 -1.43 -0.78
N MET A 99 -7.96 -0.45 -0.25
CA MET A 99 -7.56 0.96 -0.31
C MET A 99 -6.20 1.19 0.37
N LEU A 100 -5.98 0.61 1.55
CA LEU A 100 -4.68 0.69 2.24
C LEU A 100 -3.54 0.02 1.44
N VAL A 101 -3.82 -1.10 0.77
CA VAL A 101 -2.88 -1.71 -0.19
C VAL A 101 -2.54 -0.75 -1.32
N GLY A 102 -3.52 -0.01 -1.85
CA GLY A 102 -3.27 1.04 -2.85
C GLY A 102 -2.27 2.11 -2.37
N LEU A 103 -2.33 2.51 -1.09
CA LEU A 103 -1.36 3.43 -0.49
C LEU A 103 0.04 2.81 -0.39
N LEU A 104 0.16 1.51 -0.08
CA LEU A 104 1.45 0.81 -0.09
C LEU A 104 2.05 0.70 -1.49
N VAL A 105 1.22 0.42 -2.49
CA VAL A 105 1.63 0.35 -3.91
C VAL A 105 2.09 1.72 -4.40
N HIS A 106 1.40 2.79 -4.01
CA HIS A 106 1.84 4.14 -4.32
C HIS A 106 3.16 4.50 -3.62
N LEU A 107 3.34 4.11 -2.36
CA LEU A 107 4.61 4.30 -1.66
C LEU A 107 5.78 3.53 -2.31
N LEU A 108 5.49 2.37 -2.90
CA LEU A 108 6.43 1.62 -3.74
C LEU A 108 6.76 2.41 -5.02
N TYR A 109 5.75 2.97 -5.69
CA TYR A 109 5.93 3.83 -6.86
C TYR A 109 6.80 5.07 -6.56
N CYS A 110 6.69 5.66 -5.37
CA CYS A 110 7.54 6.76 -4.92
C CYS A 110 8.98 6.34 -4.56
N GLY A 111 9.37 5.07 -4.75
CA GLY A 111 10.74 4.59 -4.57
C GLY A 111 11.01 3.84 -3.25
N HIS A 112 10.04 3.70 -2.35
CA HIS A 112 10.23 2.97 -1.08
C HIS A 112 9.98 1.45 -1.22
N VAL A 113 10.54 0.85 -2.27
CA VAL A 113 10.14 -0.46 -2.80
C VAL A 113 10.42 -1.62 -1.83
N VAL A 114 11.69 -1.87 -1.53
CA VAL A 114 12.11 -3.07 -0.78
C VAL A 114 11.54 -3.12 0.65
N PRO A 115 11.50 -2.02 1.42
CA PRO A 115 10.88 -2.01 2.74
C PRO A 115 9.38 -2.34 2.71
N VAL A 116 8.65 -1.83 1.70
CA VAL A 116 7.21 -2.12 1.51
C VAL A 116 7.01 -3.62 1.28
N VAL A 117 7.71 -4.20 0.30
CA VAL A 117 7.57 -5.63 -0.05
C VAL A 117 7.92 -6.54 1.12
N ARG A 118 9.05 -6.27 1.81
CA ARG A 118 9.47 -7.03 3.00
C ARG A 118 8.46 -6.92 4.15
N THR A 119 7.84 -5.75 4.32
CA THR A 119 6.83 -5.54 5.36
C THR A 119 5.57 -6.33 5.03
N MET A 120 5.12 -6.30 3.78
CA MET A 120 3.98 -7.09 3.34
C MET A 120 4.22 -8.60 3.52
N HIS A 121 5.41 -9.09 3.13
CA HIS A 121 5.80 -10.47 3.35
C HIS A 121 5.77 -10.86 4.83
N ARG A 122 6.24 -9.97 5.71
CA ARG A 122 6.19 -10.18 7.17
C ARG A 122 4.76 -10.19 7.73
N LEU A 123 3.87 -9.33 7.23
CA LEU A 123 2.47 -9.31 7.65
C LEU A 123 1.75 -10.60 7.25
N PHE A 124 1.99 -11.04 6.02
CA PHE A 124 1.41 -12.27 5.49
C PHE A 124 1.90 -13.51 6.26
N THR A 125 3.22 -13.68 6.42
CA THR A 125 3.80 -14.81 7.16
C THR A 125 3.40 -14.86 8.64
N ARG A 126 3.03 -13.72 9.23
CA ARG A 126 2.53 -13.63 10.61
C ARG A 126 1.00 -13.74 10.71
N ASN A 127 0.31 -14.10 9.63
CA ASN A 127 -1.16 -14.17 9.55
C ASN A 127 -1.85 -12.88 10.03
N ARG A 128 -1.22 -11.72 9.80
CA ARG A 128 -1.81 -10.40 10.10
C ARG A 128 -2.65 -9.86 8.96
N VAL A 129 -2.50 -10.45 7.77
CA VAL A 129 -3.20 -10.08 6.54
C VAL A 129 -3.59 -11.35 5.81
N ASP A 130 -4.82 -11.38 5.31
CA ASP A 130 -5.37 -12.53 4.60
C ASP A 130 -4.74 -12.73 3.22
N VAL A 131 -4.78 -13.97 2.74
CA VAL A 131 -4.30 -14.36 1.41
C VAL A 131 -4.90 -13.48 0.30
N SER A 132 -6.18 -13.10 0.42
CA SER A 132 -6.86 -12.27 -0.59
C SER A 132 -6.25 -10.87 -0.72
N ILE A 133 -5.83 -10.27 0.39
CA ILE A 133 -5.19 -8.96 0.44
C ILE A 133 -3.73 -9.06 -0.01
N ALA A 134 -3.00 -10.11 0.42
CA ALA A 134 -1.64 -10.37 -0.06
C ALA A 134 -1.61 -10.59 -1.58
N ARG A 135 -2.56 -11.36 -2.10
CA ARG A 135 -2.72 -11.56 -3.54
C ARG A 135 -3.01 -10.25 -4.27
N HIS A 136 -3.94 -9.44 -3.76
CA HIS A 136 -4.25 -8.14 -4.35
C HIS A 136 -3.02 -7.22 -4.39
N PHE A 137 -2.23 -7.17 -3.32
CA PHE A 137 -0.97 -6.41 -3.32
C PHE A 137 -0.01 -6.92 -4.41
N VAL A 138 0.22 -8.23 -4.51
CA VAL A 138 1.11 -8.80 -5.54
C VAL A 138 0.60 -8.46 -6.94
N THR A 139 -0.70 -8.60 -7.19
CA THR A 139 -1.31 -8.22 -8.47
C THR A 139 -1.01 -6.77 -8.83
N GLU A 140 -1.27 -5.83 -7.91
CA GLU A 140 -1.09 -4.41 -8.20
C GLU A 140 0.39 -4.04 -8.38
N VAL A 141 1.30 -4.66 -7.62
CA VAL A 141 2.74 -4.46 -7.80
C VAL A 141 3.20 -4.97 -9.16
N LEU A 142 2.78 -6.17 -9.57
CA LEU A 142 3.17 -6.74 -10.86
C LEU A 142 2.60 -5.97 -12.06
N LYS A 143 1.46 -5.28 -11.90
CA LYS A 143 0.90 -4.42 -12.95
C LYS A 143 1.70 -3.14 -13.21
N ILE A 144 2.40 -2.64 -12.20
CA ILE A 144 3.18 -1.39 -12.31
C ILE A 144 4.68 -1.64 -12.44
N ALA A 145 5.14 -2.85 -12.11
CA ALA A 145 6.53 -3.24 -12.24
C ALA A 145 6.83 -3.64 -13.68
N ALA A 146 7.97 -3.19 -14.20
CA ALA A 146 8.47 -3.57 -15.52
C ALA A 146 9.98 -3.77 -15.48
N PRO A 147 10.57 -4.57 -16.38
CA PRO A 147 12.01 -4.73 -16.49
C PRO A 147 12.72 -3.41 -16.86
N PRO A 148 14.02 -3.25 -16.53
CA PRO A 148 14.87 -4.18 -15.80
C PRO A 148 14.58 -4.19 -14.29
N TYR A 149 14.50 -5.37 -13.69
CA TYR A 149 14.28 -5.53 -12.26
C TYR A 149 15.58 -5.50 -11.48
N ASP A 150 15.57 -4.83 -10.34
CA ASP A 150 16.65 -4.92 -9.37
C ASP A 150 16.63 -6.28 -8.64
N GLY A 151 17.81 -6.88 -8.43
CA GLY A 151 17.93 -8.18 -7.77
C GLY A 151 17.37 -8.20 -6.35
N SER A 152 17.47 -7.09 -5.60
CA SER A 152 16.93 -7.01 -4.25
C SER A 152 15.39 -6.96 -4.23
N PHE A 153 14.77 -6.37 -5.26
CA PHE A 153 13.33 -6.39 -5.48
C PHE A 153 12.87 -7.80 -5.86
N LEU A 154 13.54 -8.43 -6.82
CA LEU A 154 13.26 -9.80 -7.25
C LEU A 154 13.28 -10.77 -6.05
N SER A 155 14.37 -10.77 -5.27
CA SER A 155 14.48 -11.64 -4.09
C SER A 155 13.47 -11.31 -2.99
N ALA A 156 13.03 -10.06 -2.86
CA ALA A 156 12.04 -9.68 -1.86
C ALA A 156 10.61 -10.09 -2.26
N LEU A 157 10.25 -9.95 -3.53
CA LEU A 157 8.89 -10.20 -4.03
C LEU A 157 8.65 -11.68 -4.35
N HIS A 158 9.69 -12.41 -4.78
CA HIS A 158 9.59 -13.81 -5.20
C HIS A 158 8.87 -14.72 -4.18
N PRO A 159 9.18 -14.71 -2.86
CA PRO A 159 8.49 -15.58 -1.89
C PRO A 159 6.98 -15.36 -1.82
N LEU A 160 6.50 -14.12 -2.06
CA LEU A 160 5.08 -13.80 -2.12
C LEU A 160 4.45 -14.32 -3.41
N VAL A 161 5.12 -14.14 -4.55
CA VAL A 161 4.62 -14.56 -5.87
C VAL A 161 4.52 -16.08 -5.98
N THR A 162 5.50 -16.82 -5.43
CA THR A 162 5.54 -18.29 -5.49
C THR A 162 4.67 -18.98 -4.43
N HIS A 163 4.09 -18.25 -3.49
CA HIS A 163 3.25 -18.86 -2.46
C HIS A 163 2.04 -19.56 -3.11
N PRO A 164 1.75 -20.84 -2.81
CA PRO A 164 0.73 -21.62 -3.52
C PRO A 164 -0.63 -20.91 -3.61
N ASP A 165 -1.13 -20.37 -2.50
CA ASP A 165 -2.46 -19.73 -2.48
C ASP A 165 -2.51 -18.36 -3.17
N ILE A 166 -1.35 -17.73 -3.38
CA ILE A 166 -1.23 -16.49 -4.14
C ILE A 166 -1.06 -16.84 -5.62
N CYS A 167 -0.06 -17.66 -5.96
CA CYS A 167 0.25 -18.09 -7.32
C CYS A 167 -0.96 -18.75 -8.00
N ASN A 168 -1.61 -19.70 -7.34
CA ASN A 168 -2.79 -20.38 -7.89
C ASN A 168 -3.95 -19.39 -8.13
N GLY A 169 -4.14 -18.45 -7.20
CA GLY A 169 -5.17 -17.41 -7.33
C GLY A 169 -4.89 -16.42 -8.47
N LEU A 170 -3.62 -16.09 -8.72
CA LEU A 170 -3.21 -15.22 -9.83
C LEU A 170 -3.33 -15.94 -11.18
N ARG A 171 -2.90 -17.20 -11.24
CA ARG A 171 -2.93 -18.04 -12.46
C ARG A 171 -4.33 -18.46 -12.90
N ALA A 172 -5.28 -18.52 -11.97
CA ALA A 172 -6.69 -18.75 -12.28
C ALA A 172 -7.38 -17.50 -12.89
N GLY A 173 -6.73 -16.35 -12.87
CA GLY A 173 -7.26 -15.06 -13.34
C GLY A 173 -6.69 -14.61 -14.69
N ARG A 174 -6.85 -13.31 -14.98
CA ARG A 174 -6.27 -12.65 -16.16
C ARG A 174 -4.83 -12.18 -15.95
N ASP A 175 -4.31 -12.29 -14.72
CA ASP A 175 -3.00 -11.76 -14.33
C ASP A 175 -1.87 -12.80 -14.46
N THR A 176 -2.16 -13.94 -15.12
CA THR A 176 -1.22 -15.05 -15.32
C THR A 176 0.05 -14.65 -16.08
N GLU A 177 -0.10 -13.73 -17.04
CA GLU A 177 1.01 -13.23 -17.86
C GLU A 177 2.05 -12.51 -17.01
N PHE A 178 1.61 -11.58 -16.14
CA PHE A 178 2.52 -10.83 -15.26
C PHE A 178 3.30 -11.73 -14.30
N VAL A 179 2.67 -12.80 -13.80
CA VAL A 179 3.32 -13.77 -12.92
C VAL A 179 4.39 -14.56 -13.68
N ASN A 180 4.06 -15.06 -14.87
CA ASN A 180 5.01 -15.85 -15.66
C ASN A 180 6.20 -14.99 -16.11
N GLU A 181 5.95 -13.76 -16.57
CA GLU A 181 7.01 -12.82 -16.93
C GLU A 181 7.95 -12.57 -15.75
N PHE A 182 7.40 -12.28 -14.56
CA PHE A 182 8.20 -12.06 -13.36
C PHE A 182 9.08 -13.27 -13.01
N LEU A 183 8.51 -14.48 -13.05
CA LEU A 183 9.25 -15.72 -12.74
C LEU A 183 10.37 -15.99 -13.76
N GLU A 184 10.12 -15.79 -15.05
CA GLU A 184 11.14 -15.94 -16.09
C GLU A 184 12.30 -14.96 -15.92
N HIS A 185 12.02 -13.73 -15.47
CA HIS A 185 13.05 -12.75 -15.17
C HIS A 185 13.83 -13.10 -13.91
N TYR A 186 13.16 -13.65 -12.89
CA TYR A 186 13.80 -14.14 -11.67
C TYR A 186 14.79 -15.27 -11.98
N ASP A 187 14.38 -16.26 -12.77
CA ASP A 187 15.23 -17.40 -13.13
C ASP A 187 16.48 -16.94 -13.92
N ARG A 188 16.32 -15.95 -14.80
CA ARG A 188 17.44 -15.33 -15.54
C ARG A 188 18.42 -14.60 -14.62
N ASP A 189 17.94 -13.89 -13.60
CA ASP A 189 18.78 -13.21 -12.60
C ASP A 189 19.54 -14.21 -11.71
N VAL A 190 18.91 -15.34 -11.35
CA VAL A 190 19.58 -16.40 -10.59
C VAL A 190 20.66 -17.08 -11.43
N ALA A 191 20.37 -17.39 -12.71
CA ALA A 191 21.32 -18.02 -13.62
C ALA A 191 22.54 -17.14 -13.94
N SER A 192 22.36 -15.82 -14.04
CA SER A 192 23.47 -14.89 -14.28
C SER A 192 24.43 -14.82 -13.09
N LYS A 193 23.90 -14.90 -11.86
CA LYS A 193 24.69 -14.96 -10.63
C LYS A 193 25.46 -16.27 -10.49
N SER A 194 24.85 -17.42 -10.81
CA SER A 194 25.54 -18.72 -10.75
C SER A 194 26.61 -18.92 -11.82
N SER A 195 26.64 -18.08 -12.87
CA SER A 195 27.63 -18.13 -13.95
C SER A 195 28.85 -17.24 -13.68
N SER A 196 28.79 -16.42 -12.61
CA SER A 196 29.81 -15.45 -12.23
C SER A 196 30.65 -15.88 -11.02
N ASP A 197 30.30 -17.02 -10.42
CA ASP A 197 31.05 -17.75 -9.37
C ASP A 197 31.80 -18.95 -9.98
#